data_AF-D6GUW6-F1
#
_entry.id   AF-D6GUW6-F1
#
_cell.length_a   1.000
_cell.length_b   1.000
_cell.length_c   1.000
_cell.angle_alpha   90.00
_cell.angle_beta   90.00
_cell.angle_gamma   90.00
#
_symmetry.space_group_name_H-M   'P 1'
#
loop_
_entity.id
_entity.type
_entity.pdbx_description
1 polymer ?
#
loop_
_entity_poly.entity_id
_entity_poly.type
_entity_poly.pdbx_seq_one_letter_code
_entity_poly.pdbx_strand_id
1 'polypeptide(L)'
;MVSKKSKANLSKNKLNKTVTKKVSSIKIKSNAKKSVLKKKSKKSLSKKGLGPIKEKKIRVDSKKLLELEESKKYVMDVAGENGLMVFKFLISQGEMEENQLAKKLKFEKANAIRKFLYRLYNNNLVSYRKVKKNNKAWYTYFWSANPDKLVMIITKMYEGEIRDTKKSMELNKAEDFYVCDICNRRYDVSESLENDFRCKNDGGLLEHVESQKMLEDKQSRIDFLSKKLEEVRKIIKK
;
A
#
# COMPACT_ATOMS: atom_id res chain seq x y z
N MET A 1 70.43 -26.12 -26.29
CA MET A 1 69.45 -27.20 -26.00
C MET A 1 68.18 -26.54 -25.47
N VAL A 2 67.19 -26.25 -26.34
CA VAL A 2 65.84 -26.90 -26.40
C VAL A 2 65.16 -26.89 -25.02
N SER A 3 64.01 -26.24 -24.75
CA SER A 3 62.77 -26.19 -25.52
C SER A 3 61.79 -25.09 -25.05
N LYS A 4 61.20 -24.41 -26.05
CA LYS A 4 59.79 -24.00 -26.28
C LYS A 4 58.93 -23.28 -25.22
N LYS A 5 58.59 -22.04 -25.61
CA LYS A 5 57.39 -21.25 -25.28
C LYS A 5 56.08 -21.98 -25.65
N SER A 6 55.02 -21.77 -24.86
CA SER A 6 53.62 -21.97 -25.27
C SER A 6 52.75 -20.79 -24.80
N LYS A 7 52.53 -19.84 -25.71
CA LYS A 7 51.35 -18.96 -25.72
C LYS A 7 50.37 -19.59 -26.71
N ALA A 8 49.16 -19.92 -26.29
CA ALA A 8 48.10 -20.39 -27.20
C ALA A 8 46.96 -19.37 -27.22
N ASN A 9 46.83 -18.76 -28.40
CA ASN A 9 45.68 -18.00 -28.89
C ASN A 9 44.59 -18.97 -29.38
N LEU A 10 43.32 -18.69 -29.10
CA LEU A 10 42.18 -19.04 -29.97
C LEU A 10 41.23 -17.83 -29.95
N SER A 11 41.31 -16.92 -30.92
CA SER A 11 40.78 -16.98 -32.29
C SER A 11 39.25 -17.00 -32.37
N LYS A 12 38.74 -15.82 -32.73
CA LYS A 12 37.42 -15.53 -33.30
C LYS A 12 37.11 -16.47 -34.47
N ASN A 13 35.84 -16.86 -34.65
CA ASN A 13 35.30 -17.08 -35.99
C ASN A 13 33.80 -16.74 -36.06
N LYS A 14 33.50 -15.74 -36.91
CA LYS A 14 32.20 -15.47 -37.51
C LYS A 14 32.08 -16.34 -38.76
N LEU A 15 30.92 -16.92 -39.05
CA LEU A 15 30.23 -16.78 -40.34
C LEU A 15 28.89 -17.54 -40.36
N ASN A 16 27.90 -16.84 -40.92
CA ASN A 16 26.50 -17.20 -41.12
C ASN A 16 26.29 -18.36 -42.11
N LYS A 17 25.12 -19.02 -42.04
CA LYS A 17 24.25 -19.23 -43.23
C LYS A 17 22.83 -19.72 -42.85
N THR A 18 21.88 -19.02 -43.43
CA THR A 18 20.45 -19.25 -43.64
C THR A 18 20.13 -20.61 -44.28
N VAL A 19 19.08 -21.31 -43.84
CA VAL A 19 18.20 -22.13 -44.71
C VAL A 19 16.77 -22.19 -44.13
N THR A 20 15.83 -21.67 -44.91
CA THR A 20 14.38 -21.81 -44.84
C THR A 20 13.92 -23.21 -45.25
N LYS A 21 12.92 -23.81 -44.58
CA LYS A 21 12.16 -24.95 -45.12
C LYS A 21 10.65 -24.70 -45.10
N LYS A 22 10.13 -24.72 -46.34
CA LYS A 22 8.74 -24.82 -46.82
C LYS A 22 7.93 -25.91 -46.11
N VAL A 23 6.68 -25.62 -45.78
CA VAL A 23 5.60 -26.62 -45.78
C VAL A 23 4.39 -26.03 -46.52
N SER A 24 3.82 -26.89 -47.35
CA SER A 24 2.91 -26.67 -48.47
C SER A 24 1.47 -26.33 -48.12
N SER A 25 0.86 -25.56 -49.02
CA SER A 25 -0.53 -25.13 -49.08
C SER A 25 -1.53 -26.27 -49.38
N ILE A 26 -2.61 -26.37 -48.62
CA ILE A 26 -3.84 -27.09 -48.99
C ILE A 26 -4.97 -26.06 -49.10
N LYS A 27 -5.54 -25.94 -50.31
CA LYS A 27 -6.74 -25.14 -50.62
C LYS A 27 -7.99 -25.89 -50.15
N ILE A 28 -8.80 -25.26 -49.30
CA ILE A 28 -10.20 -25.66 -49.08
C ILE A 28 -11.09 -24.50 -49.50
N LYS A 29 -12.03 -24.82 -50.40
CA LYS A 29 -12.91 -23.91 -51.14
C LYS A 29 -13.93 -23.25 -50.22
N SER A 30 -14.09 -21.93 -50.39
CA SER A 30 -15.18 -21.13 -49.88
C SER A 30 -16.51 -21.51 -50.55
N ASN A 31 -17.57 -21.68 -49.76
CA ASN A 31 -18.92 -21.44 -50.23
C ASN A 31 -19.73 -20.68 -49.18
N ALA A 32 -20.22 -19.52 -49.58
CA ALA A 32 -20.96 -18.58 -48.78
C ALA A 32 -22.41 -19.03 -48.58
N LYS A 33 -22.96 -18.83 -47.37
CA LYS A 33 -24.38 -18.48 -47.20
C LYS A 33 -24.47 -17.28 -46.25
N LYS A 34 -24.93 -16.16 -46.81
CA LYS A 34 -25.33 -14.94 -46.10
C LYS A 34 -26.58 -15.24 -45.27
N SER A 35 -26.58 -14.88 -44.00
CA SER A 35 -27.78 -14.41 -43.31
C SER A 35 -27.47 -13.08 -42.62
N VAL A 36 -28.28 -12.08 -42.97
CA VAL A 36 -28.24 -10.71 -42.47
C VAL A 36 -29.21 -10.61 -41.27
N LEU A 37 -29.03 -9.57 -40.44
CA LEU A 37 -29.87 -9.09 -39.31
C LEU A 37 -29.47 -9.63 -37.93
N LYS A 38 -29.12 -8.84 -36.89
CA LYS A 38 -29.24 -7.41 -36.59
C LYS A 38 -28.09 -7.01 -35.65
N LYS A 39 -27.38 -5.91 -35.94
CA LYS A 39 -26.52 -5.23 -34.95
C LYS A 39 -27.42 -4.65 -33.84
N LYS A 40 -27.54 -5.34 -32.71
CA LYS A 40 -28.03 -4.70 -31.47
C LYS A 40 -26.93 -3.75 -31.00
N SER A 41 -27.26 -2.46 -30.99
CA SER A 41 -26.46 -1.42 -30.38
C SER A 41 -26.11 -1.80 -28.94
N LYS A 42 -24.83 -1.89 -28.62
CA LYS A 42 -24.37 -1.92 -27.22
C LYS A 42 -24.70 -0.55 -26.64
N LYS A 43 -25.89 -0.44 -26.04
CA LYS A 43 -26.34 0.69 -25.22
C LYS A 43 -25.30 0.85 -24.11
N SER A 44 -24.58 1.97 -24.11
CA SER A 44 -23.66 2.34 -23.05
C SER A 44 -24.45 2.38 -21.74
N LEU A 45 -24.14 1.46 -20.82
CA LEU A 45 -24.60 1.55 -19.45
C LEU A 45 -23.97 2.82 -18.87
N SER A 46 -24.77 3.87 -18.80
CA SER A 46 -24.45 5.10 -18.09
C SER A 46 -24.11 4.73 -16.64
N LYS A 47 -22.88 5.02 -16.24
CA LYS A 47 -22.50 5.00 -14.83
C LYS A 47 -23.37 6.04 -14.12
N LYS A 48 -24.48 5.60 -13.52
CA LYS A 48 -25.25 6.40 -12.56
C LYS A 48 -24.26 6.82 -11.48
N GLY A 49 -24.03 8.13 -11.39
CA GLY A 49 -23.15 8.71 -10.38
C GLY A 49 -23.66 8.32 -9.00
N LEU A 50 -22.81 7.67 -8.21
CA LEU A 50 -22.98 7.74 -6.77
C LEU A 50 -22.84 9.22 -6.40
N GLY A 51 -23.96 9.84 -6.02
CA GLY A 51 -23.94 11.16 -5.43
C GLY A 51 -23.02 11.16 -4.21
N PRO A 52 -22.39 12.29 -3.86
CA PRO A 52 -21.50 12.35 -2.71
C PRO A 52 -22.30 11.99 -1.46
N ILE A 53 -21.89 10.90 -0.80
CA ILE A 53 -22.32 10.58 0.56
C ILE A 53 -21.95 11.82 1.39
N LYS A 54 -22.95 12.48 1.99
CA LYS A 54 -22.71 13.65 2.85
C LYS A 54 -21.96 13.19 4.10
N GLU A 55 -20.64 13.17 4.02
CA GLU A 55 -19.78 12.89 5.16
C GLU A 55 -19.97 14.00 6.20
N LYS A 56 -20.30 13.62 7.43
CA LYS A 56 -20.36 14.56 8.55
C LYS A 56 -18.98 15.19 8.70
N LYS A 57 -18.87 16.51 8.51
CA LYS A 57 -17.64 17.27 8.78
C LYS A 57 -17.34 17.19 10.27
N ILE A 58 -16.28 16.46 10.62
CA ILE A 58 -15.76 16.41 11.97
C ILE A 58 -14.90 17.67 12.15
N ARG A 59 -15.02 18.40 13.26
CA ARG A 59 -14.08 19.52 13.52
C ARG A 59 -12.83 18.94 14.17
N VAL A 60 -11.70 19.00 13.48
CA VAL A 60 -10.42 18.46 13.97
C VAL A 60 -9.49 19.59 14.41
N ASP A 61 -8.76 19.37 15.50
CA ASP A 61 -7.61 20.23 15.84
C ASP A 61 -6.41 19.91 14.95
N SER A 62 -6.29 20.62 13.83
CA SER A 62 -5.29 20.33 12.81
C SER A 62 -3.84 20.49 13.30
N LYS A 63 -3.59 21.30 14.35
CA LYS A 63 -2.25 21.45 14.93
C LYS A 63 -1.87 20.22 15.73
N LYS A 64 -2.71 19.80 16.68
CA LYS A 64 -2.50 18.59 17.48
C LYS A 64 -2.40 17.33 16.62
N LEU A 65 -3.16 17.27 15.53
CA LEU A 65 -3.07 16.16 14.57
C LEU A 65 -1.67 15.99 13.97
N LEU A 66 -1.03 17.10 13.60
CA LEU A 66 0.30 17.10 12.99
C LEU A 66 1.42 16.91 14.01
N GLU A 67 1.14 16.99 15.32
CA GLU A 67 2.09 16.69 16.39
C GLU A 67 2.25 15.17 16.56
N LEU A 68 1.18 14.40 16.35
CA LEU A 68 1.19 12.94 16.40
C LEU A 68 2.19 12.36 15.38
N GLU A 69 3.02 11.45 15.87
CA GLU A 69 4.09 10.85 15.06
C GLU A 69 3.52 9.92 13.99
N GLU A 70 2.46 9.21 14.31
CA GLU A 70 1.81 8.27 13.39
C GLU A 70 1.11 9.00 12.25
N SER A 71 0.58 10.20 12.51
CA SER A 71 0.01 11.06 11.47
C SER A 71 1.08 11.56 10.50
N LYS A 72 2.24 11.99 11.01
CA LYS A 72 3.38 12.38 10.16
C LYS A 72 3.89 11.19 9.36
N LYS A 73 4.09 10.04 10.03
CA LYS A 73 4.57 8.80 9.43
C LYS A 73 3.66 8.35 8.30
N TYR A 74 2.34 8.30 8.51
CA TYR A 74 1.39 7.91 7.47
C TYR A 74 1.49 8.80 6.22
N VAL A 75 1.54 10.13 6.41
CA VAL A 75 1.64 11.06 5.28
C VAL A 75 3.01 10.92 4.58
N MET A 76 4.07 10.67 5.34
CA MET A 76 5.42 10.42 4.81
C MET A 76 5.48 9.11 4.00
N ASP A 77 4.86 8.03 4.48
CA ASP A 77 4.78 6.76 3.77
C ASP A 77 4.02 6.91 2.44
N VAL A 78 2.99 7.75 2.41
CA VAL A 78 2.17 7.99 1.21
C VAL A 78 2.87 8.88 0.17
N ALA A 79 3.44 10.01 0.61
CA ALA A 79 3.87 11.08 -0.31
C ALA A 79 5.31 11.56 -0.09
N GLY A 80 6.06 10.92 0.81
CA GLY A 80 7.42 11.29 1.17
C GLY A 80 7.50 12.59 1.97
N GLU A 81 8.73 13.02 2.26
CA GLU A 81 9.02 14.26 3.02
C GLU A 81 8.40 15.50 2.37
N ASN A 82 8.57 15.64 1.05
CA ASN A 82 8.00 16.75 0.28
C ASN A 82 6.46 16.73 0.34
N GLY A 83 5.84 15.55 0.29
CA GLY A 83 4.40 15.42 0.44
C GLY A 83 3.90 15.83 1.83
N LEU A 84 4.63 15.45 2.89
CA LEU A 84 4.35 15.90 4.25
C LEU A 84 4.45 17.42 4.38
N MET A 85 5.47 18.04 3.78
CA MET A 85 5.62 19.49 3.77
C MET A 85 4.43 20.18 3.09
N VAL A 86 4.02 19.68 1.92
CA VAL A 86 2.85 20.17 1.17
C VAL A 86 1.58 20.08 2.02
N PHE A 87 1.35 18.93 2.66
CA PHE A 87 0.18 18.70 3.48
C PHE A 87 0.14 19.62 4.71
N LYS A 88 1.26 19.76 5.43
CA LYS A 88 1.40 20.69 6.57
C LYS A 88 1.12 22.13 6.15
N PHE A 89 1.65 22.53 5.00
CA PHE A 89 1.45 23.88 4.48
C PHE A 89 -0.02 24.17 4.19
N LEU A 90 -0.71 23.26 3.50
CA LEU A 90 -2.15 23.38 3.21
C LEU A 90 -3.00 23.40 4.47
N ILE A 91 -2.64 22.66 5.52
CA ILE A 91 -3.32 22.74 6.82
C ILE A 91 -3.17 24.14 7.44
N SER A 92 -1.99 24.74 7.33
CA SER A 92 -1.70 26.04 7.96
C SER A 92 -2.27 27.25 7.21
N GLN A 93 -2.23 27.24 5.87
CA GLN A 93 -2.62 28.38 5.03
C GLN A 93 -4.03 28.22 4.45
N GLY A 94 -4.61 27.03 4.50
CA GLY A 94 -5.90 26.73 3.89
C GLY A 94 -5.81 26.44 2.38
N GLU A 95 -6.93 26.65 1.70
CA GLU A 95 -7.06 26.35 0.26
C GLU A 95 -6.14 27.26 -0.58
N MET A 96 -5.34 26.67 -1.47
CA MET A 96 -4.42 27.42 -2.34
C MET A 96 -4.34 26.90 -3.78
N GLU A 97 -3.99 27.80 -4.70
CA GLU A 97 -3.70 27.43 -6.09
C GLU A 97 -2.39 26.62 -6.19
N GLU A 98 -2.37 25.61 -7.07
CA GLU A 98 -1.19 24.79 -7.36
C GLU A 98 0.10 25.61 -7.64
N ASN A 99 0.00 26.65 -8.47
CA ASN A 99 1.14 27.51 -8.81
C ASN A 99 1.64 28.32 -7.61
N GLN A 100 0.73 28.80 -6.76
CA GLN A 100 1.09 29.54 -5.55
C GLN A 100 1.75 28.60 -4.53
N LEU A 101 1.23 27.39 -4.41
CA LEU A 101 1.76 26.36 -3.52
C LEU A 101 3.20 25.97 -3.90
N ALA A 102 3.46 25.78 -5.19
CA ALA A 102 4.82 25.52 -5.70
C ALA A 102 5.79 26.66 -5.36
N LYS A 103 5.38 27.93 -5.58
CA LYS A 103 6.21 29.11 -5.26
C LYS A 103 6.51 29.22 -3.76
N LYS A 104 5.50 29.04 -2.90
CA LYS A 104 5.67 29.15 -1.43
C LYS A 104 6.58 28.07 -0.87
N LEU A 105 6.51 26.86 -1.42
CA LEU A 105 7.34 25.72 -1.03
C LEU A 105 8.65 25.64 -1.81
N LYS A 106 9.01 26.68 -2.58
CA LYS A 106 10.26 26.78 -3.35
C LYS A 106 10.48 25.62 -4.34
N PHE A 107 9.41 25.03 -4.87
CA PHE A 107 9.52 24.13 -6.01
C PHE A 107 9.73 24.94 -7.30
N GLU A 108 10.71 24.55 -8.11
CA GLU A 108 11.04 25.24 -9.36
C GLU A 108 9.85 25.34 -10.33
N LYS A 109 9.00 24.30 -10.36
CA LYS A 109 7.86 24.17 -11.31
C LYS A 109 6.64 23.56 -10.63
N ALA A 110 5.45 23.98 -11.05
CA ALA A 110 4.18 23.38 -10.61
C ALA A 110 4.10 21.86 -10.92
N ASN A 111 4.72 21.42 -12.02
CA ASN A 111 4.79 19.99 -12.35
C ASN A 111 5.45 19.15 -11.24
N ALA A 112 6.40 19.72 -10.49
CA ALA A 112 7.10 19.01 -9.43
C ALA A 112 6.18 18.71 -8.23
N ILE A 113 5.19 19.57 -7.98
CA ILE A 113 4.25 19.40 -6.85
C ILE A 113 3.09 18.46 -7.19
N ARG A 114 2.69 18.35 -8.47
CA ARG A 114 1.56 17.51 -8.91
C ARG A 114 1.68 16.06 -8.46
N LYS A 115 2.87 15.47 -8.55
CA LYS A 115 3.08 14.07 -8.14
C LYS A 115 2.74 13.85 -6.65
N PHE A 116 3.03 14.83 -5.81
CA PHE A 116 2.72 14.78 -4.38
C PHE A 116 1.24 15.03 -4.13
N LEU A 117 0.66 16.05 -4.77
CA LEU A 117 -0.77 16.35 -4.67
C LEU A 117 -1.63 15.17 -5.13
N TYR A 118 -1.25 14.48 -6.20
CA TYR A 118 -1.96 13.28 -6.67
C TYR A 118 -1.82 12.10 -5.71
N ARG A 119 -0.64 11.86 -5.12
CA ARG A 119 -0.48 10.82 -4.09
C ARG A 119 -1.34 11.11 -2.86
N LEU A 120 -1.35 12.35 -2.39
CA LEU A 120 -2.19 12.78 -1.27
C LEU A 120 -3.69 12.68 -1.62
N TYR A 121 -4.06 13.04 -2.85
CA TYR A 121 -5.44 12.99 -3.33
C TYR A 121 -5.96 11.55 -3.40
N ASN A 122 -5.16 10.63 -3.94
CA ASN A 122 -5.52 9.21 -4.05
C ASN A 122 -5.77 8.56 -2.67
N ASN A 123 -5.17 9.11 -1.61
CA ASN A 123 -5.37 8.68 -0.23
C ASN A 123 -6.37 9.57 0.55
N ASN A 124 -7.14 10.41 -0.15
CA ASN A 124 -8.14 11.33 0.39
C ASN A 124 -7.60 12.35 1.41
N LEU A 125 -6.29 12.58 1.44
CA LEU A 125 -5.66 13.55 2.33
C LEU A 125 -5.85 14.98 1.84
N VAL A 126 -6.03 15.18 0.53
CA VAL A 126 -6.35 16.50 -0.05
C VAL A 126 -7.55 16.41 -0.98
N SER A 127 -8.25 17.51 -1.11
CA SER A 127 -9.33 17.73 -2.08
C SER A 127 -8.91 18.85 -3.04
N TYR A 128 -9.51 18.88 -4.23
CA TYR A 128 -9.34 20.03 -5.13
C TYR A 128 -10.69 20.53 -5.64
N ARG A 129 -10.74 21.83 -5.96
CA ARG A 129 -11.81 22.44 -6.74
C ARG A 129 -11.24 23.14 -7.96
N LYS A 130 -11.98 23.07 -9.06
CA LYS A 130 -11.64 23.75 -10.31
C LYS A 130 -12.52 24.98 -10.47
N VAL A 131 -11.89 26.12 -10.75
CA VAL A 131 -12.60 27.38 -11.02
C VAL A 131 -12.27 27.81 -12.45
N LYS A 132 -13.32 28.07 -13.25
CA LYS A 132 -13.16 28.68 -14.58
C LYS A 132 -12.98 30.17 -14.38
N LYS A 133 -11.91 30.74 -14.91
CA LYS A 133 -11.69 32.19 -14.85
C LYS A 133 -12.45 32.83 -16.01
N ASN A 134 -13.29 33.84 -15.73
CA ASN A 134 -14.28 34.37 -16.67
C ASN A 134 -13.73 34.85 -18.03
N ASN A 135 -12.41 35.02 -18.17
CA ASN A 135 -11.78 35.51 -19.41
C ASN A 135 -10.70 34.57 -19.98
N LYS A 136 -10.57 33.33 -19.47
CA LYS A 136 -9.48 32.42 -19.87
C LYS A 136 -10.05 31.03 -20.19
N ALA A 137 -9.53 30.39 -21.24
CA ALA A 137 -9.96 29.05 -21.69
C ALA A 137 -9.44 27.90 -20.79
N TRP A 138 -8.79 28.22 -19.66
CA TRP A 138 -8.22 27.23 -18.75
C TRP A 138 -8.80 27.31 -17.34
N TYR A 139 -8.75 26.18 -16.64
CA TYR A 139 -9.18 26.05 -15.25
C TYR A 139 -8.02 26.35 -14.29
N THR A 140 -8.35 26.93 -13.15
CA THR A 140 -7.43 27.06 -12.01
C THR A 140 -7.78 26.02 -10.96
N TYR A 141 -6.79 25.24 -10.53
CA TYR A 141 -6.94 24.19 -9.53
C TYR A 141 -6.54 24.71 -8.15
N PHE A 142 -7.50 24.69 -7.25
CA PHE A 142 -7.32 25.00 -5.84
C PHE A 142 -7.31 23.71 -5.04
N TRP A 143 -6.35 23.57 -4.13
CA TRP A 143 -6.12 22.39 -3.31
C TRP A 143 -6.36 22.74 -1.85
N SER A 144 -7.01 21.83 -1.11
CA SER A 144 -7.29 21.94 0.32
C SER A 144 -6.95 20.64 1.03
N ALA A 145 -6.44 20.72 2.26
CA ALA A 145 -6.17 19.54 3.08
C ALA A 145 -7.44 19.06 3.81
N ASN A 146 -7.53 17.74 4.00
CA ASN A 146 -8.61 17.08 4.71
C ASN A 146 -8.08 16.45 6.02
N PRO A 147 -7.84 17.22 7.09
CA PRO A 147 -7.37 16.67 8.37
C PRO A 147 -8.36 15.66 8.97
N ASP A 148 -9.66 15.85 8.75
CA ASP A 148 -10.73 14.95 9.19
C ASP A 148 -10.51 13.52 8.65
N LYS A 149 -10.08 13.43 7.39
CA LYS A 149 -9.80 12.14 6.75
C LYS A 149 -8.59 11.46 7.34
N LEU A 150 -7.53 12.21 7.61
CA LEU A 150 -6.33 11.67 8.24
C LEU A 150 -6.65 11.12 9.63
N VAL A 151 -7.39 11.86 10.47
CA VAL A 151 -7.82 11.36 11.80
C VAL A 151 -8.61 10.07 11.68
N MET A 152 -9.57 10.00 10.75
CA MET A 152 -10.37 8.80 10.53
C MET A 152 -9.54 7.61 10.09
N ILE A 153 -8.54 7.83 9.22
CA ILE A 153 -7.63 6.79 8.76
C ILE A 153 -6.81 6.24 9.94
N ILE A 154 -6.17 7.13 10.71
CA ILE A 154 -5.36 6.73 11.88
C ILE A 154 -6.20 6.01 12.93
N THR A 155 -7.41 6.52 13.21
CA THR A 155 -8.37 5.86 14.11
C THR A 155 -8.67 4.43 13.65
N LYS A 156 -8.98 4.25 12.36
CA LYS A 156 -9.27 2.92 11.80
C LYS A 156 -8.04 2.00 11.80
N MET A 157 -6.84 2.54 11.60
CA MET A 157 -5.61 1.76 11.67
C MET A 157 -5.43 1.16 13.07
N TYR A 158 -5.58 1.98 14.12
CA TYR A 158 -5.52 1.50 15.50
C TYR A 158 -6.63 0.51 15.84
N GLU A 159 -7.87 0.81 15.47
CA GLU A 159 -9.00 -0.09 15.70
C GLU A 159 -8.83 -1.44 14.96
N GLY A 160 -8.24 -1.42 13.76
CA GLY A 160 -7.87 -2.61 13.00
C GLY A 160 -6.80 -3.43 13.71
N GLU A 161 -5.69 -2.80 14.10
CA GLU A 161 -4.58 -3.49 14.78
C GLU A 161 -5.03 -4.10 16.13
N ILE A 162 -5.84 -3.38 16.91
CA ILE A 162 -6.42 -3.90 18.15
C ILE A 162 -7.32 -5.10 17.84
N ARG A 163 -8.17 -5.02 16.81
CA ARG A 163 -9.06 -6.12 16.42
C ARG A 163 -8.29 -7.36 16.00
N ASP A 164 -7.26 -7.18 15.17
CA ASP A 164 -6.44 -8.28 14.66
C ASP A 164 -5.62 -8.92 15.79
N THR A 165 -5.10 -8.10 16.73
CA THR A 165 -4.41 -8.58 17.92
C THR A 165 -5.35 -9.36 18.84
N LYS A 166 -6.57 -8.85 19.09
CA LYS A 166 -7.60 -9.56 19.87
C LYS A 166 -8.00 -10.88 19.24
N LYS A 167 -8.26 -10.90 17.93
CA LYS A 167 -8.57 -12.12 17.19
C LYS A 167 -7.43 -13.13 17.26
N SER A 168 -6.19 -12.66 17.12
CA SER A 168 -5.00 -13.51 17.29
C SER A 168 -4.90 -14.06 18.72
N MET A 169 -5.21 -13.27 19.74
CA MET A 169 -5.25 -13.76 21.12
C MET A 169 -6.33 -14.82 21.31
N GLU A 170 -7.54 -14.60 20.81
CA GLU A 170 -8.65 -15.56 20.93
C GLU A 170 -8.34 -16.90 20.27
N LEU A 171 -7.69 -16.90 19.11
CA LEU A 171 -7.27 -18.12 18.42
C LEU A 171 -6.12 -18.86 19.11
N ASN A 172 -5.28 -18.15 19.88
CA ASN A 172 -4.15 -18.72 20.62
C ASN A 172 -4.47 -18.87 22.12
N LYS A 173 -5.72 -18.67 22.54
CA LYS A 173 -6.13 -18.86 23.93
C LYS A 173 -6.07 -20.34 24.25
N ALA A 174 -5.14 -20.69 25.14
CA ALA A 174 -5.16 -21.89 25.97
C ALA A 174 -4.70 -23.22 25.35
N GLU A 175 -3.78 -23.19 24.39
CA GLU A 175 -2.93 -24.37 24.15
C GLU A 175 -1.48 -23.98 24.34
N ASP A 176 -0.89 -24.54 25.40
CA ASP A 176 0.55 -24.57 25.54
C ASP A 176 1.15 -25.24 24.31
N PHE A 177 2.29 -24.73 23.87
CA PHE A 177 2.94 -25.23 22.69
C PHE A 177 4.43 -25.32 22.97
N TYR A 178 5.08 -26.18 22.19
CA TYR A 178 6.51 -26.35 22.27
C TYR A 178 7.17 -25.83 21.00
N VAL A 179 8.39 -25.33 21.13
CA VAL A 179 9.16 -24.77 20.02
C VAL A 179 10.51 -25.46 19.97
N CYS A 180 10.94 -25.90 18.78
CA CYS A 180 12.27 -26.45 18.59
C CYS A 180 13.34 -25.36 18.74
N ASP A 181 14.36 -25.62 19.55
CA ASP A 181 15.51 -24.75 19.79
C ASP A 181 16.36 -24.47 18.53
N ILE A 182 16.41 -25.42 17.59
CA ILE A 182 17.24 -25.33 16.38
C ILE A 182 16.48 -24.68 15.20
N CYS A 183 15.29 -25.21 14.86
CA CYS A 183 14.54 -24.75 13.67
C CYS A 183 13.35 -23.82 13.98
N ASN A 184 13.08 -23.53 15.25
CA ASN A 184 12.04 -22.61 15.70
C ASN A 184 10.61 -22.99 15.21
N ARG A 185 10.38 -24.27 14.95
CA ARG A 185 9.08 -24.80 14.55
C ARG A 185 8.20 -25.05 15.78
N ARG A 186 6.94 -24.65 15.68
CA ARG A 186 5.90 -24.84 16.71
C ARG A 186 5.27 -26.22 16.61
N TYR A 187 5.05 -26.83 17.77
CA TYR A 187 4.40 -28.12 17.97
C TYR A 187 3.33 -27.98 19.06
N ASP A 188 2.20 -28.63 18.87
CA ASP A 188 1.16 -28.69 19.90
C ASP A 188 1.55 -29.69 21.00
N VAL A 189 0.89 -29.67 22.16
CA VAL A 189 1.20 -30.60 23.27
C VAL A 189 1.09 -32.06 22.83
N SER A 190 0.01 -32.40 22.11
CA SER A 190 -0.22 -33.77 21.62
C SER A 190 0.86 -34.23 20.65
N GLU A 191 1.25 -33.37 19.70
CA GLU A 191 2.31 -33.70 18.75
C GLU A 191 3.68 -33.81 19.43
N SER A 192 3.93 -32.98 20.45
CA SER A 192 5.16 -33.03 21.24
C SER A 192 5.25 -34.34 22.03
N LEU A 193 4.14 -34.79 22.62
CA LEU A 193 4.04 -36.06 23.34
C LEU A 193 4.29 -37.26 22.40
N GLU A 194 3.73 -37.23 21.19
CA GLU A 194 3.93 -38.29 20.18
C GLU A 194 5.38 -38.42 19.70
N ASN A 195 6.18 -37.34 19.80
CA ASN A 195 7.58 -37.32 19.36
C ASN A 195 8.58 -37.30 20.53
N ASP A 196 8.17 -37.67 21.75
CA ASP A 196 9.01 -37.63 22.95
C ASP A 196 9.71 -36.26 23.15
N PHE A 197 8.99 -35.16 22.87
CA PHE A 197 9.50 -33.78 22.92
C PHE A 197 10.73 -33.52 22.03
N ARG A 198 10.81 -34.21 20.89
CA ARG A 198 11.85 -34.00 19.87
C ARG A 198 11.26 -33.52 18.55
N CYS A 199 12.00 -32.68 17.85
CA CYS A 199 11.60 -32.21 16.54
C CYS A 199 11.73 -33.33 15.47
N LYS A 200 10.65 -33.56 14.71
CA LYS A 200 10.62 -34.52 13.57
C LYS A 200 11.63 -34.22 12.46
N ASN A 201 12.18 -33.00 12.38
CA ASN A 201 12.98 -32.57 11.23
C ASN A 201 14.49 -32.60 11.51
N ASP A 202 14.92 -32.13 12.68
CA ASP A 202 16.34 -31.98 13.05
C ASP A 202 16.71 -32.72 14.34
N GLY A 203 15.75 -33.34 15.04
CA GLY A 203 15.99 -34.06 16.29
C GLY A 203 16.27 -33.18 17.51
N GLY A 204 16.14 -31.85 17.35
CA GLY A 204 16.30 -30.86 18.43
C GLY A 204 15.29 -31.04 19.56
N LEU A 205 15.60 -30.46 20.72
CA LEU A 205 14.72 -30.50 21.90
C LEU A 205 13.60 -29.47 21.75
N LEU A 206 12.39 -29.86 22.12
CA LEU A 206 11.26 -28.97 22.14
C LEU A 206 11.16 -28.26 23.50
N GLU A 207 11.25 -26.93 23.50
CA GLU A 207 11.09 -26.11 24.70
C GLU A 207 9.63 -25.71 24.90
N HIS A 208 9.12 -25.85 26.13
CA HIS A 208 7.77 -25.39 26.49
C HIS A 208 7.72 -23.87 26.46
N VAL A 209 6.73 -23.32 25.75
CA VAL A 209 6.45 -21.89 25.75
C VAL A 209 5.11 -21.67 26.44
N GLU A 210 5.17 -20.98 27.58
CA GLU A 210 3.97 -20.60 28.33
C GLU A 210 3.08 -19.69 27.47
N SER A 211 1.90 -20.20 27.14
CA SER A 211 0.88 -19.45 26.41
C SER A 211 0.46 -18.17 27.15
N GLN A 212 0.55 -18.17 28.48
CA GLN A 212 0.21 -17.05 29.35
C GLN A 212 1.09 -15.81 29.12
N LYS A 213 2.42 -15.97 29.04
CA LYS A 213 3.34 -14.85 28.77
C LYS A 213 3.08 -14.20 27.42
N MET A 214 2.79 -15.00 26.39
CA MET A 214 2.42 -14.49 25.06
C MET A 214 1.09 -13.73 25.07
N LEU A 215 0.13 -14.16 25.90
CA LEU A 215 -1.14 -13.45 26.07
C LEU A 215 -0.93 -12.12 26.82
N GLU A 216 -0.08 -12.08 27.84
CA GLU A 216 0.28 -10.87 28.58
C GLU A 216 0.95 -9.83 27.69
N ASP A 217 1.90 -10.24 26.83
CA ASP A 217 2.54 -9.36 25.85
C ASP A 217 1.53 -8.78 24.85
N LYS A 218 0.63 -9.63 24.33
CA LYS A 218 -0.43 -9.18 23.41
C LYS A 218 -1.44 -8.26 24.10
N GLN A 219 -1.78 -8.52 25.36
CA GLN A 219 -2.66 -7.66 26.14
C GLN A 219 -2.01 -6.29 26.38
N SER A 220 -0.74 -6.28 26.79
CA SER A 220 0.05 -5.06 26.95
C SER A 220 0.10 -4.24 25.65
N ARG A 221 0.24 -4.91 24.50
CA ARG A 221 0.16 -4.26 23.18
C ARG A 221 -1.21 -3.65 22.93
N ILE A 222 -2.31 -4.35 23.23
CA ILE A 222 -3.67 -3.83 23.09
C ILE A 222 -3.88 -2.60 23.98
N ASP A 223 -3.40 -2.62 25.21
CA ASP A 223 -3.56 -1.52 26.15
C ASP A 223 -2.79 -0.28 25.68
N PHE A 224 -1.56 -0.47 25.17
CA PHE A 224 -0.79 0.59 24.53
C PHE A 224 -1.52 1.20 23.33
N LEU A 225 -2.01 0.37 22.40
CA LEU A 225 -2.74 0.83 21.22
C LEU A 225 -4.06 1.52 21.61
N SER A 226 -4.75 1.03 22.63
CA SER A 226 -6.00 1.61 23.12
C SER A 226 -5.77 2.99 23.72
N LYS A 227 -4.68 3.18 24.48
CA LYS A 227 -4.28 4.49 25.00
C LYS A 227 -3.99 5.48 23.87
N LYS A 228 -3.27 5.04 22.82
CA LYS A 228 -2.99 5.85 21.63
C LYS A 228 -4.24 6.21 20.84
N LEU A 229 -5.16 5.26 20.67
CA LEU A 229 -6.46 5.52 20.06
C LEU A 229 -7.25 6.59 20.83
N GLU A 230 -7.21 6.55 22.16
CA GLU A 230 -7.89 7.53 23.00
C GLU A 230 -7.25 8.94 22.89
N GLU A 231 -5.92 9.02 22.75
CA GLU A 231 -5.21 10.27 22.43
C GLU A 231 -5.70 10.86 21.09
N VAL A 232 -5.84 10.03 20.05
CA VAL A 232 -6.36 10.46 18.74
C VAL A 232 -7.81 10.93 18.83
N ARG A 233 -8.65 10.22 19.58
CA ARG A 233 -10.07 10.57 19.75
C ARG A 233 -10.27 11.93 20.43
N LYS A 234 -9.38 12.31 21.35
CA LYS A 234 -9.41 13.65 22.00
C LYS A 234 -9.16 14.82 21.03
N ILE A 235 -8.58 14.56 19.86
CA ILE A 235 -8.31 15.59 18.83
C ILE A 235 -9.60 15.94 18.05
N ILE A 236 -10.57 15.02 18.04
CA ILE A 236 -11.88 15.24 17.44
C ILE A 236 -12.67 16.19 18.36
N LYS A 237 -12.88 17.43 17.91
CA LYS A 237 -13.77 18.38 18.59
C LYS A 237 -15.21 17.98 18.29
N LYS A 238 -16.00 17.75 19.34
CA LYS A 238 -17.46 17.60 19.25
C LYS A 238 -18.10 18.91 18.76
#